data_AF-A0A4Y1YJB2-F1
#
_entry.id   AF-A0A4Y1YJB2-F1
#
_cell.length_a   1.000
_cell.length_b   1.000
_cell.length_c   1.000
_cell.angle_alpha   90.00
_cell.angle_beta   90.00
_cell.angle_gamma   90.00
#
_symmetry.space_group_name_H-M   'P 1'
#
loop_
_entity.id
_entity.type
_entity.pdbx_description
1 polymer ?
#
loop_
_entity_poly.entity_id
_entity_poly.type
_entity_poly.pdbx_seq_one_letter_code
_entity_poly.pdbx_strand_id
1 'polypeptide(L)'
;MSVDSLQLDFTSPGAIPPDPLEEIQNIIDEMQIKMQTLAALLENDQVKDTVGWKLLAMFYLVTERADNLSKIEKLYQKITGAPLSANLEQEYTQWFGVKNTQQSVVFEIPKKITAEALPENAIIRHGCHASNHILLDFSNVQEIDSSGLKKLAKLFTGIPNNHTGLELKQIERFIAHLQDKAEKAGTGAPLIWEVLFAYERFRNNKEAFEEKAIKFAVLFGISPPSWE
;
A
#
# COMPACT_ATOMS: atom_id res chain seq x y z
N MET A 1 -22.57 43.80 -31.67
CA MET A 1 -22.27 42.37 -31.80
C MET A 1 -22.48 41.76 -30.44
N SER A 2 -23.56 40.99 -30.30
CA SER A 2 -24.18 40.64 -29.02
C SER A 2 -23.34 39.63 -28.23
N VAL A 3 -23.23 39.92 -26.95
CA VAL A 3 -22.72 39.05 -25.90
C VAL A 3 -23.94 38.29 -25.37
N ASP A 4 -24.11 37.03 -25.75
CA ASP A 4 -25.10 36.15 -25.14
C ASP A 4 -24.50 35.54 -23.87
N SER A 5 -24.77 36.19 -22.75
CA SER A 5 -24.65 35.63 -21.42
C SER A 5 -25.76 34.59 -21.24
N LEU A 6 -25.40 33.30 -21.26
CA LEU A 6 -26.23 32.21 -20.75
C LEU A 6 -26.36 32.35 -19.22
N GLN A 7 -27.23 33.27 -18.77
CA GLN A 7 -27.82 33.19 -17.45
C GLN A 7 -28.95 32.16 -17.52
N LEU A 8 -28.73 31.00 -16.90
CA LEU A 8 -29.75 29.98 -16.74
C LEU A 8 -30.81 30.48 -15.74
N ASP A 9 -32.02 30.68 -16.25
CA ASP A 9 -33.23 31.02 -15.51
C ASP A 9 -33.80 29.75 -14.84
N PHE A 10 -33.75 29.71 -13.51
CA PHE A 10 -34.28 28.61 -12.69
C PHE A 10 -35.70 28.87 -12.17
N THR A 11 -36.47 29.78 -12.78
CA THR A 11 -37.81 30.15 -12.29
C THR A 11 -38.97 29.77 -13.22
N SER A 12 -38.75 28.86 -14.18
CA SER A 12 -39.85 28.25 -14.94
C SER A 12 -40.63 27.25 -14.06
N PRO A 13 -41.93 27.47 -13.77
CA PRO A 13 -42.72 26.55 -12.97
C PRO A 13 -42.89 25.21 -13.72
N GLY A 14 -42.31 24.13 -13.20
CA GLY A 14 -42.49 22.76 -13.72
C GLY A 14 -41.24 22.08 -14.31
N ALA A 15 -40.07 22.73 -14.33
CA ALA A 15 -38.83 22.02 -14.64
C ALA A 15 -38.44 21.12 -13.45
N ILE A 16 -38.38 19.80 -13.68
CA ILE A 16 -37.76 18.88 -12.73
C ILE A 16 -36.27 19.24 -12.72
N PRO A 17 -35.66 19.60 -11.58
CA PRO A 17 -34.23 19.85 -11.53
C PRO A 17 -33.49 18.61 -12.08
N PRO A 18 -32.45 18.80 -12.93
CA PRO A 18 -31.72 17.68 -13.51
C PRO A 18 -31.23 16.77 -12.39
N ASP A 19 -31.26 15.46 -12.65
CA ASP A 19 -30.76 14.48 -11.68
C ASP A 19 -29.30 14.84 -11.35
N PRO A 20 -28.95 15.08 -10.06
CA PRO A 20 -27.58 15.41 -9.68
C PRO A 20 -26.53 14.44 -10.23
N LEU A 21 -26.89 13.16 -10.43
CA LEU A 21 -26.01 12.17 -11.03
C LEU A 21 -25.79 12.40 -12.53
N GLU A 22 -26.84 12.78 -13.27
CA GLU A 22 -26.76 13.11 -14.69
C GLU A 22 -25.92 14.36 -14.92
N GLU A 23 -26.08 15.37 -14.07
CA GLU A 23 -25.28 16.59 -14.13
C GLU A 23 -23.80 16.33 -13.82
N ILE A 24 -23.49 15.50 -12.81
CA ILE A 24 -22.12 15.07 -12.51
C ILE A 24 -21.51 14.33 -13.71
N GLN A 25 -22.26 13.44 -14.36
CA GLN A 25 -21.76 12.71 -15.52
C GLN A 25 -21.47 13.64 -16.71
N ASN A 26 -22.35 14.60 -16.99
CA ASN A 26 -22.15 15.61 -18.02
C ASN A 26 -20.87 16.42 -17.79
N ILE A 27 -20.62 16.83 -16.54
CA ILE A 27 -19.41 17.55 -16.15
C ILE A 27 -18.15 16.69 -16.38
N ILE A 28 -18.20 15.41 -16.02
CA ILE A 28 -17.09 14.47 -16.21
C ILE A 28 -16.79 14.30 -17.71
N ASP A 29 -17.82 14.15 -18.54
CA ASP A 29 -17.69 13.97 -19.98
C ASP A 29 -17.11 15.23 -20.65
N GLU A 30 -17.62 16.42 -20.28
CA GLU A 30 -17.11 17.69 -20.79
C GLU A 30 -15.64 17.89 -20.39
N MET A 31 -15.30 17.60 -19.13
CA MET A 31 -13.92 17.64 -18.64
C MET A 31 -13.01 16.70 -19.44
N GLN A 32 -13.47 15.48 -19.74
CA GLN A 32 -12.70 14.52 -20.52
C GLN A 32 -12.41 15.03 -21.94
N ILE A 33 -13.40 15.63 -22.61
CA ILE A 33 -13.23 16.22 -23.94
C ILE A 33 -12.21 17.37 -23.91
N LYS A 34 -12.30 18.26 -22.92
CA LYS A 34 -11.35 19.36 -22.77
C LYS A 34 -9.93 18.87 -22.49
N MET A 35 -9.77 17.83 -21.69
CA MET A 35 -8.45 17.25 -21.39
C MET A 35 -7.84 16.54 -22.60
N GLN A 36 -8.65 15.90 -23.45
CA GLN A 36 -8.17 15.37 -24.73
C GLN A 36 -7.70 16.48 -25.68
N THR A 37 -8.44 17.60 -25.72
CA THR A 37 -8.07 18.77 -26.54
C THR A 37 -6.77 19.39 -26.04
N LEU A 38 -6.63 19.55 -24.72
CA LEU A 38 -5.39 20.03 -24.09
C LEU A 38 -4.20 19.11 -24.40
N ALA A 39 -4.38 17.79 -24.32
CA ALA A 39 -3.35 16.83 -24.68
C ALA A 39 -2.89 17.01 -26.12
N ALA A 40 -3.83 17.14 -27.07
CA ALA A 40 -3.49 17.35 -28.47
C ALA A 40 -2.68 18.63 -28.71
N LEU A 41 -3.05 19.75 -28.06
CA LEU A 41 -2.33 21.01 -28.17
C LEU A 41 -0.91 20.91 -27.60
N LEU A 42 -0.75 20.32 -26.42
CA LEU A 42 0.54 20.17 -25.78
C LEU A 42 1.48 19.23 -26.54
N GLU A 43 0.96 18.08 -27.00
CA GLU A 43 1.75 17.09 -27.75
C GLU A 43 2.15 17.58 -29.14
N ASN A 44 1.24 18.22 -29.88
CA ASN A 44 1.49 18.63 -31.26
C ASN A 44 2.33 19.90 -31.35
N ASP A 45 2.03 20.91 -30.53
CA ASP A 45 2.70 22.22 -30.62
C ASP A 45 3.96 22.29 -29.76
N GLN A 46 4.35 21.17 -29.11
CA GLN A 46 5.54 21.04 -28.25
C GLN A 46 5.67 22.22 -27.28
N VAL A 47 4.53 22.64 -26.73
CA VAL A 47 4.43 23.87 -25.95
C VAL A 47 5.21 23.70 -24.65
N LYS A 48 6.06 24.68 -24.32
CA LYS A 48 6.84 24.69 -23.07
C LYS A 48 6.02 25.13 -21.84
N ASP A 49 4.70 25.26 -21.98
CA ASP A 49 3.82 25.71 -20.90
C ASP A 49 3.70 24.64 -19.83
N THR A 50 4.34 24.88 -18.68
CA THR A 50 4.42 23.88 -17.62
C THR A 50 3.06 23.63 -16.94
N VAL A 51 2.15 24.62 -16.96
CA VAL A 51 0.86 24.50 -16.27
C VAL A 51 -0.06 23.52 -16.99
N GLY A 52 -0.17 23.60 -18.31
CA GLY A 52 -0.96 22.66 -19.11
C GLY A 52 -0.50 21.21 -18.94
N TRP A 53 0.82 20.97 -18.97
CA TRP A 53 1.38 19.63 -18.75
C TRP A 53 1.09 19.09 -17.35
N LYS A 54 1.21 19.94 -16.31
CA LYS A 54 0.87 19.57 -14.93
C LYS A 54 -0.61 19.21 -14.79
N LEU A 55 -1.50 20.02 -15.36
CA LEU A 55 -2.94 19.78 -15.33
C LEU A 55 -3.32 18.45 -15.99
N LEU A 56 -2.72 18.15 -17.14
CA LEU A 56 -2.94 16.89 -17.85
C LEU A 56 -2.42 15.68 -17.07
N ALA A 57 -1.26 15.80 -16.42
CA ALA A 57 -0.71 14.76 -15.56
C ALA A 57 -1.61 14.47 -14.35
N MET A 58 -2.14 15.50 -13.69
CA MET A 58 -3.09 15.34 -12.59
C MET A 58 -4.37 14.63 -13.04
N PHE A 59 -4.90 15.01 -14.21
CA PHE A 59 -6.08 14.37 -14.78
C PHE A 59 -5.86 12.88 -15.04
N TYR A 60 -4.73 12.50 -15.65
CA TYR A 60 -4.41 11.08 -15.88
C TYR A 60 -4.14 10.30 -14.60
N LEU A 61 -3.60 10.94 -13.57
CA LEU A 61 -3.44 10.32 -12.26
C LEU A 61 -4.79 9.97 -11.63
N VAL A 62 -5.72 10.95 -11.56
CA VAL A 62 -7.04 10.76 -10.93
C VAL A 62 -7.92 9.80 -11.73
N THR A 63 -7.72 9.68 -13.03
CA THR A 63 -8.46 8.76 -13.92
C THR A 63 -7.77 7.41 -14.14
N GLU A 64 -6.71 7.10 -13.36
CA GLU A 64 -5.95 5.85 -13.41
C GLU A 64 -5.36 5.49 -14.79
N ARG A 65 -5.06 6.50 -15.63
CA ARG A 65 -4.50 6.31 -16.99
C ARG A 65 -2.97 6.27 -16.99
N ALA A 66 -2.41 5.23 -16.39
CA ALA A 66 -0.96 5.08 -16.20
C ALA A 66 -0.13 5.14 -17.50
N ASP A 67 -0.63 4.54 -18.58
CA ASP A 67 0.05 4.54 -19.89
C ASP A 67 0.17 5.95 -20.48
N ASN A 68 -0.91 6.73 -20.36
CA ASN A 68 -0.95 8.11 -20.84
C ASN A 68 -0.03 9.01 -20.01
N LEU A 69 0.00 8.80 -18.68
CA LEU A 69 0.92 9.50 -17.79
C LEU A 69 2.39 9.23 -18.17
N SER A 70 2.75 7.97 -18.39
CA SER A 70 4.11 7.59 -18.83
C SER A 70 4.47 8.21 -20.18
N LYS A 71 3.51 8.30 -21.11
CA LYS A 71 3.70 8.93 -22.41
C LYS A 71 4.02 10.42 -22.28
N ILE A 72 3.21 11.17 -21.52
CA ILE A 72 3.40 12.62 -21.39
C ILE A 72 4.66 12.97 -20.58
N GLU A 73 5.05 12.14 -19.61
CA GLU A 73 6.32 12.30 -18.86
C GLU A 73 7.52 12.30 -19.81
N LYS A 74 7.58 11.31 -20.70
CA LYS A 74 8.65 11.17 -21.70
C LYS A 74 8.65 12.35 -22.69
N LEU A 75 7.47 12.79 -23.13
CA LEU A 75 7.34 13.91 -24.06
C LEU A 75 7.76 15.23 -23.41
N TYR A 76 7.30 15.50 -22.20
CA TYR A 76 7.68 16.70 -21.45
C TYR A 76 9.19 16.73 -21.20
N GLN A 77 9.78 15.62 -20.73
CA GLN A 77 11.22 15.53 -20.50
C GLN A 77 12.03 15.76 -21.78
N LYS A 78 11.53 15.31 -22.94
CA LYS A 78 12.16 15.59 -24.23
C LYS A 78 12.12 17.08 -24.60
N ILE A 79 11.04 17.79 -24.26
CA ILE A 79 10.85 19.21 -24.59
C ILE A 79 11.62 20.13 -23.64
N THR A 80 11.61 19.83 -22.35
CA THR A 80 12.11 20.73 -21.29
C THR A 80 13.46 20.29 -20.72
N GLY A 81 13.87 19.04 -20.96
CA GLY A 81 15.08 18.43 -20.39
C GLY A 81 14.93 17.99 -18.94
N ALA A 82 13.81 18.29 -18.29
CA ALA A 82 13.52 17.95 -16.90
C ALA A 82 12.29 17.04 -16.82
N PRO A 83 12.25 16.07 -15.89
CA PRO A 83 11.07 15.24 -15.68
C PRO A 83 9.90 16.08 -15.15
N LEU A 84 8.69 15.83 -15.66
CA LEU A 84 7.47 16.54 -15.25
C LEU A 84 7.14 16.21 -13.78
N SER A 85 7.42 14.96 -13.39
CA SER A 85 7.31 14.45 -12.02
C SER A 85 8.13 15.24 -10.99
N ALA A 86 9.36 15.70 -11.31
CA ALA A 86 10.20 16.40 -10.34
C ALA A 86 9.58 17.71 -9.83
N ASN A 87 8.85 18.44 -10.68
CA ASN A 87 8.18 19.68 -10.30
C ASN A 87 6.81 19.42 -9.64
N LEU A 88 6.11 18.35 -10.05
CA LEU A 88 4.81 17.97 -9.47
C LEU A 88 4.95 17.45 -8.03
N GLU A 89 5.97 16.63 -7.76
CA GLU A 89 6.23 16.08 -6.43
C GLU A 89 6.60 17.15 -5.40
N GLN A 90 7.30 18.21 -5.83
CA GLN A 90 7.67 19.34 -4.96
C GLN A 90 6.50 20.31 -4.69
N GLU A 91 5.70 20.63 -5.71
CA GLU A 91 4.62 21.63 -5.58
C GLU A 91 3.31 21.06 -5.03
N TYR A 92 3.03 19.78 -5.24
CA TYR A 92 1.77 19.12 -4.87
C TYR A 92 1.98 17.92 -3.95
N THR A 93 2.89 18.07 -2.99
CA THR A 93 3.22 17.09 -1.94
C THR A 93 1.99 16.46 -1.27
N GLN A 94 0.93 17.26 -1.05
CA GLN A 94 -0.34 16.83 -0.45
C GLN A 94 -1.19 15.90 -1.33
N TRP A 95 -1.01 15.91 -2.66
CA TRP A 95 -1.79 15.12 -3.62
C TRP A 95 -1.00 13.96 -4.20
N PHE A 96 0.31 14.11 -4.40
CA PHE A 96 1.17 13.02 -4.85
C PHE A 96 1.66 12.12 -3.73
N GLY A 97 1.27 12.40 -2.48
CA GLY A 97 1.72 11.64 -1.31
C GLY A 97 3.22 11.47 -1.37
N VAL A 98 3.95 12.60 -1.36
CA VAL A 98 5.41 12.69 -1.18
C VAL A 98 6.13 11.34 -1.29
N LYS A 99 6.70 11.02 -2.46
CA LYS A 99 7.81 10.07 -2.52
C LYS A 99 9.09 10.75 -1.99
N ASN A 100 9.11 11.22 -0.74
CA ASN A 100 10.38 11.50 -0.07
C ASN A 100 10.90 10.18 0.48
N THR A 101 12.10 9.82 0.02
CA THR A 101 13.16 9.16 0.79
C THR A 101 12.69 8.17 1.84
N GLN A 102 12.61 6.87 1.51
CA GLN A 102 12.60 5.78 2.50
C GLN A 102 11.85 6.14 3.78
N GLN A 103 10.60 6.61 3.67
CA GLN A 103 9.82 6.92 4.85
C GLN A 103 9.41 5.57 5.42
N SER A 104 10.31 5.02 6.24
CA SER A 104 10.09 3.77 6.95
C SER A 104 8.91 4.02 7.88
N VAL A 105 7.75 3.46 7.55
CA VAL A 105 6.61 3.46 8.47
C VAL A 105 6.99 2.52 9.60
N VAL A 106 7.43 3.09 10.72
CA VAL A 106 7.82 2.32 11.90
C VAL A 106 6.59 2.03 12.74
N PHE A 107 6.28 0.75 12.89
CA PHE A 107 5.31 0.26 13.87
C PHE A 107 6.08 -0.27 15.07
N GLU A 108 6.06 0.49 16.16
CA GLU A 108 6.60 0.02 17.43
C GLU A 108 5.63 -0.98 18.06
N ILE A 109 6.07 -2.23 18.16
CA ILE A 109 5.25 -3.28 18.76
C ILE A 109 5.31 -3.13 20.29
N PRO A 110 4.16 -3.05 20.98
CA PRO A 110 4.13 -2.79 22.42
C PRO A 110 4.68 -3.97 23.22
N LYS A 111 4.97 -3.70 24.50
CA LYS A 111 5.54 -4.68 25.44
C LYS A 111 4.75 -5.99 25.53
N LYS A 112 3.43 -5.90 25.44
CA LYS A 112 2.51 -7.04 25.40
C LYS A 112 1.75 -7.04 24.08
N ILE A 113 1.89 -8.12 23.32
CA ILE A 113 1.18 -8.30 22.05
C ILE A 113 -0.22 -8.87 22.32
N THR A 114 -1.23 -8.10 21.95
CA THR A 114 -2.64 -8.51 21.80
C THR A 114 -3.04 -8.47 20.33
N ALA A 115 -4.27 -8.89 19.98
CA ALA A 115 -4.75 -8.83 18.60
C ALA A 115 -4.82 -7.40 18.02
N GLU A 116 -5.12 -6.40 18.86
CA GLU A 116 -5.27 -4.98 18.49
C GLU A 116 -3.92 -4.26 18.37
N ALA A 117 -2.88 -4.81 19.02
CA ALA A 117 -1.53 -4.24 19.03
C ALA A 117 -0.77 -4.44 17.72
N LEU A 118 -1.26 -5.32 16.84
CA LEU A 118 -0.60 -5.66 15.58
C LEU A 118 -1.35 -5.01 14.41
N PRO A 119 -0.63 -4.40 13.45
CA PRO A 119 -1.25 -3.79 12.28
C PRO A 119 -1.96 -4.86 11.43
N GLU A 120 -2.99 -4.43 10.68
CA GLU A 120 -3.66 -5.31 9.72
C GLU A 120 -2.73 -5.68 8.55
N ASN A 121 -2.86 -6.92 8.06
CA ASN A 121 -2.08 -7.39 6.91
C ASN A 121 -2.29 -6.50 5.66
N ALA A 122 -3.49 -5.96 5.48
CA ALA A 122 -3.84 -5.07 4.38
C ALA A 122 -3.01 -3.78 4.42
N ILE A 123 -2.76 -3.22 5.61
CA ILE A 123 -1.95 -2.01 5.78
C ILE A 123 -0.49 -2.31 5.40
N ILE A 124 0.04 -3.44 5.87
CA ILE A 124 1.42 -3.85 5.55
C ILE A 124 1.57 -4.06 4.04
N ARG A 125 0.65 -4.82 3.42
CA ARG A 125 0.69 -5.09 1.98
C ARG A 125 0.58 -3.82 1.16
N HIS A 126 -0.34 -2.92 1.52
CA HIS A 126 -0.50 -1.65 0.81
C HIS A 126 0.76 -0.79 0.89
N GLY A 127 1.38 -0.67 2.08
CA GLY A 127 2.62 0.10 2.22
C GLY A 127 3.80 -0.54 1.48
N CYS A 128 3.94 -1.87 1.48
CA CYS A 128 4.96 -2.57 0.69
C CYS A 128 4.78 -2.35 -0.84
N HIS A 129 3.54 -2.30 -1.33
CA HIS A 129 3.25 -2.05 -2.76
C HIS A 129 3.44 -0.57 -3.15
N ALA A 130 3.19 0.36 -2.23
CA ALA A 130 3.28 1.80 -2.47
C ALA A 130 4.73 2.35 -2.46
N SER A 131 5.75 1.49 -2.62
CA SER A 131 7.18 1.84 -2.52
C SER A 131 7.61 2.44 -1.17
N ASN A 132 6.83 2.18 -0.10
CA ASN A 132 7.22 2.53 1.26
C ASN A 132 7.94 1.36 1.92
N HIS A 133 8.94 1.68 2.73
CA HIS A 133 9.58 0.73 3.62
C HIS A 133 8.75 0.64 4.92
N ILE A 134 8.50 -0.55 5.45
CA ILE A 134 7.77 -0.76 6.70
C ILE A 134 8.74 -1.43 7.66
N LEU A 135 8.87 -0.87 8.86
CA LEU A 135 9.65 -1.44 9.93
C LEU A 135 8.72 -1.88 11.06
N LEU A 136 8.67 -3.17 11.36
CA LEU A 136 8.03 -3.66 12.59
C LEU A 136 9.11 -3.81 13.67
N ASP A 137 9.05 -2.99 14.72
CA ASP A 137 10.05 -3.00 15.80
C ASP A 137 9.59 -3.83 17.00
N PHE A 138 10.21 -5.01 17.19
CA PHE A 138 9.93 -5.93 18.30
C PHE A 138 10.85 -5.72 19.52
N SER A 139 11.62 -4.63 19.56
CA SER A 139 12.61 -4.37 20.62
C SER A 139 12.00 -4.35 22.03
N ASN A 140 10.76 -3.87 22.16
CA ASN A 140 10.09 -3.73 23.45
C ASN A 140 9.27 -4.95 23.87
N VAL A 141 9.07 -5.92 22.97
CA VAL A 141 8.18 -7.07 23.21
C VAL A 141 8.74 -7.99 24.29
N GLN A 142 7.88 -8.38 25.23
CA GLN A 142 8.17 -9.30 26.33
C GLN A 142 7.11 -10.38 26.48
N GLU A 143 5.84 -10.04 26.23
CA GLU A 143 4.72 -10.95 26.41
C GLU A 143 3.83 -10.99 25.17
N ILE A 144 3.18 -12.13 24.96
CA ILE A 144 2.15 -12.31 23.94
C ILE A 144 1.05 -13.21 24.51
N ASP A 145 -0.20 -12.86 24.25
CA ASP A 145 -1.35 -13.69 24.62
C ASP A 145 -1.82 -14.57 23.44
N SER A 146 -2.84 -15.39 23.69
CA SER A 146 -3.38 -16.31 22.68
C SER A 146 -4.03 -15.61 21.48
N SER A 147 -4.56 -14.39 21.66
CA SER A 147 -5.13 -13.58 20.58
C SER A 147 -4.01 -12.97 19.71
N GLY A 148 -2.96 -12.48 20.36
CA GLY A 148 -1.75 -11.97 19.73
C GLY A 148 -1.03 -13.04 18.92
N LEU A 149 -0.90 -14.26 19.46
CA LEU A 149 -0.29 -15.40 18.73
C LEU A 149 -1.02 -15.69 17.42
N LYS A 150 -2.37 -15.77 17.47
CA LYS A 150 -3.19 -16.03 16.27
C LYS A 150 -3.07 -14.91 15.25
N LYS A 151 -3.07 -13.65 15.70
CA LYS A 151 -2.93 -12.49 14.80
C LYS A 151 -1.54 -12.44 14.18
N LEU A 152 -0.48 -12.72 14.95
CA LEU A 152 0.89 -12.75 14.47
C LEU A 152 1.13 -13.86 13.44
N ALA A 153 0.62 -15.08 13.70
CA ALA A 153 0.66 -16.17 12.73
C ALA A 153 -0.01 -15.77 11.40
N LYS A 154 -1.20 -15.15 11.49
CA LYS A 154 -1.93 -14.62 10.31
C LYS A 154 -1.17 -13.51 9.57
N LEU A 155 -0.38 -12.71 10.29
CA LEU A 155 0.44 -11.69 9.64
C LEU A 155 1.55 -12.33 8.81
N PHE A 156 2.30 -13.27 9.39
CA PHE A 156 3.37 -13.95 8.66
C PHE A 156 2.85 -14.75 7.45
N THR A 157 1.71 -15.43 7.56
CA THR A 157 1.12 -16.15 6.42
C THR A 157 0.46 -15.23 5.40
N GLY A 158 0.02 -14.04 5.80
CA GLY A 158 -0.68 -13.08 4.93
C GLY A 158 0.24 -12.22 4.07
N ILE A 159 1.54 -12.21 4.35
CA ILE A 159 2.54 -11.41 3.64
C ILE A 159 3.29 -12.32 2.65
N PRO A 160 3.33 -11.97 1.35
CA PRO A 160 4.06 -12.76 0.37
C PRO A 160 5.55 -12.87 0.69
N ASN A 161 6.16 -14.00 0.35
CA ASN A 161 7.57 -14.32 0.63
C ASN A 161 8.56 -13.39 -0.11
N ASN A 162 8.08 -12.59 -1.08
CA ASN A 162 8.86 -11.63 -1.85
C ASN A 162 8.54 -10.18 -1.45
N HIS A 163 8.61 -9.87 -0.16
CA HIS A 163 8.33 -8.55 0.38
C HIS A 163 9.57 -7.65 0.31
N THR A 164 9.70 -6.85 -0.75
CA THR A 164 10.86 -5.95 -0.95
C THR A 164 10.89 -4.75 0.02
N GLY A 165 9.83 -4.52 0.80
CA GLY A 165 9.65 -3.32 1.61
C GLY A 165 9.38 -3.56 3.10
N LEU A 166 9.55 -4.77 3.63
CA LEU A 166 9.27 -5.07 5.04
C LEU A 166 10.55 -5.47 5.79
N GLU A 167 10.89 -4.73 6.84
CA GLU A 167 11.96 -5.06 7.77
C GLU A 167 11.37 -5.38 9.15
N LEU A 168 11.94 -6.41 9.79
CA LEU A 168 11.56 -6.84 11.14
C LEU A 168 12.74 -6.62 12.09
N LYS A 169 12.66 -5.62 12.96
CA LYS A 169 13.74 -5.30 13.90
C LYS A 169 13.59 -6.08 15.20
N GLN A 170 14.69 -6.68 15.66
CA GLN A 170 14.77 -7.47 16.91
C GLN A 170 13.79 -8.67 16.98
N ILE A 171 13.23 -9.10 15.84
CA ILE A 171 12.30 -10.22 15.79
C ILE A 171 12.95 -11.55 16.19
N GLU A 172 14.22 -11.77 15.84
CA GLU A 172 14.93 -13.03 16.12
C GLU A 172 15.01 -13.32 17.62
N ARG A 173 15.30 -12.28 18.42
CA ARG A 173 15.30 -12.36 19.89
C ARG A 173 13.94 -12.81 20.41
N PHE A 174 12.86 -12.26 19.84
CA PHE A 174 11.50 -12.60 20.23
C PHE A 174 11.11 -14.02 19.81
N ILE A 175 11.46 -14.44 18.59
CA ILE A 175 11.20 -15.80 18.08
C ILE A 175 11.97 -16.85 18.88
N ALA A 176 13.23 -16.59 19.23
CA ALA A 176 14.01 -17.47 20.11
C ALA A 176 13.37 -17.61 21.50
N HIS A 177 12.84 -16.51 22.06
CA HIS A 177 12.10 -16.54 23.32
C HIS A 177 10.80 -17.37 23.21
N LEU A 178 10.06 -17.23 22.11
CA LEU A 178 8.87 -18.05 21.86
C LEU A 178 9.22 -19.54 21.73
N GLN A 179 10.32 -19.87 21.05
CA GLN A 179 10.77 -21.25 20.92
C GLN A 179 11.13 -21.88 22.27
N ASP A 180 11.92 -21.18 23.10
CA ASP A 180 12.26 -21.65 24.46
C ASP A 180 10.99 -21.87 25.31
N LYS A 181 10.02 -20.96 25.22
CA LYS A 181 8.73 -21.08 25.90
C LYS A 181 7.92 -22.28 25.40
N ALA A 182 7.90 -22.52 24.08
CA ALA A 182 7.18 -23.64 23.47
C ALA A 182 7.78 -24.99 23.88
N GLU A 183 9.10 -25.10 23.85
CA GLU A 183 9.82 -26.32 24.26
C GLU A 183 9.60 -26.63 25.75
N LYS A 184 9.62 -25.61 26.63
CA LYS A 184 9.35 -25.76 28.08
C LYS A 184 7.90 -26.10 28.41
N ALA A 185 6.95 -25.56 27.64
CA ALA A 185 5.52 -25.82 27.84
C ALA A 185 5.09 -27.19 27.29
N GLY A 186 5.93 -27.85 26.49
CA GLY A 186 5.61 -29.11 25.82
C GLY A 186 4.34 -29.00 24.97
N THR A 187 3.35 -29.85 25.25
CA THR A 187 2.07 -29.86 24.54
C THR A 187 1.13 -28.70 24.89
N GLY A 188 1.47 -27.89 25.90
CA GLY A 188 0.64 -26.77 26.38
C GLY A 188 0.70 -25.50 25.53
N ALA A 189 1.47 -25.46 24.45
CA ALA A 189 1.69 -24.27 23.64
C ALA A 189 1.51 -24.45 22.11
N PRO A 190 0.44 -25.09 21.63
CA PRO A 190 0.25 -25.35 20.18
C PRO A 190 0.22 -24.05 19.35
N LEU A 191 -0.38 -22.97 19.88
CA LEU A 191 -0.43 -21.66 19.21
C LEU A 191 0.95 -21.02 19.02
N ILE A 192 1.94 -21.35 19.86
CA ILE A 192 3.30 -20.84 19.68
C ILE A 192 3.95 -21.54 18.50
N TRP A 193 3.77 -22.86 18.37
CA TRP A 193 4.27 -23.63 17.23
C TRP A 193 3.69 -23.13 15.90
N GLU A 194 2.40 -22.76 15.86
CA GLU A 194 1.79 -22.13 14.68
C GLU A 194 2.53 -20.85 14.24
N VAL A 195 2.90 -19.99 15.18
CA VAL A 195 3.68 -18.77 14.89
C VAL A 195 5.07 -19.11 14.39
N LEU A 196 5.76 -20.08 15.02
CA LEU A 196 7.10 -20.49 14.62
C LEU A 196 7.12 -21.04 13.18
N PHE A 197 6.18 -21.91 12.82
CA PHE A 197 6.07 -22.41 11.44
C PHE A 197 5.72 -21.31 10.45
N ALA A 198 4.79 -20.41 10.79
CA ALA A 198 4.44 -19.28 9.94
C ALA A 198 5.64 -18.36 9.70
N TYR A 199 6.47 -18.13 10.72
CA TYR A 199 7.67 -17.31 10.62
C TYR A 199 8.74 -17.93 9.69
N GLU A 200 8.99 -19.24 9.78
CA GLU A 200 9.95 -19.89 8.88
C GLU A 200 9.49 -19.87 7.41
N ARG A 201 8.18 -20.06 7.16
CA ARG A 201 7.61 -19.90 5.81
C ARG A 201 7.76 -18.47 5.31
N PHE A 202 7.46 -17.50 6.16
CA PHE A 202 7.61 -16.07 5.85
C PHE A 202 9.04 -15.72 5.43
N ARG A 203 10.05 -16.34 6.06
CA ARG A 203 11.48 -16.16 5.70
C ARG A 203 11.96 -17.07 4.58
N ASN A 204 11.09 -17.93 4.05
CA ASN A 204 11.44 -18.96 3.08
C ASN A 204 12.60 -19.87 3.56
N ASN A 205 12.69 -20.12 4.87
CA ASN A 205 13.74 -20.94 5.49
C ASN A 205 13.26 -22.38 5.72
N LYS A 206 13.31 -23.19 4.66
CA LYS A 206 12.82 -24.57 4.68
C LYS A 206 13.60 -25.47 5.65
N GLU A 207 14.91 -25.26 5.79
CA GLU A 207 15.76 -26.07 6.67
C GLU A 207 15.35 -25.89 8.15
N ALA A 208 15.21 -24.65 8.60
CA ALA A 208 14.78 -24.36 9.97
C ALA A 208 13.33 -24.80 10.23
N PHE A 209 12.48 -24.81 9.21
CA PHE A 209 11.14 -25.37 9.29
C PHE A 209 11.16 -26.88 9.51
N GLU A 210 11.97 -27.61 8.74
CA GLU A 210 12.11 -29.07 8.88
C GLU A 210 12.66 -29.46 10.25
N GLU A 211 13.63 -28.72 10.78
CA GLU A 211 14.14 -28.96 12.15
C GLU A 211 13.03 -28.77 13.20
N LYS A 212 12.22 -27.71 13.07
CA LYS A 212 11.08 -27.46 13.96
C LYS A 212 9.98 -28.52 13.79
N ALA A 213 9.77 -29.01 12.57
CA ALA A 213 8.82 -30.06 12.26
C ALA A 213 9.14 -31.38 12.97
N ILE A 214 10.43 -31.74 13.06
CA ILE A 214 10.90 -32.90 13.84
C ILE A 214 10.58 -32.71 15.32
N LYS A 215 10.96 -31.57 15.91
CA LYS A 215 10.69 -31.27 17.33
C LYS A 215 9.19 -31.32 17.64
N PHE A 216 8.37 -30.74 16.77
CA PHE A 216 6.93 -30.76 16.89
C PHE A 216 6.36 -32.18 16.84
N ALA A 217 6.79 -33.01 15.89
CA ALA A 217 6.35 -34.40 15.78
C ALA A 217 6.69 -35.22 17.03
N VAL A 218 7.88 -35.00 17.62
CA VAL A 218 8.29 -35.64 18.88
C VAL A 218 7.41 -35.19 20.05
N LEU A 219 7.09 -33.90 20.13
CA LEU A 219 6.31 -33.34 21.24
C LEU A 219 4.82 -33.69 21.19
N PHE A 220 4.21 -33.65 20.01
CA PHE A 220 2.76 -33.81 19.85
C PHE A 220 2.34 -35.20 19.33
N GLY A 221 3.27 -36.01 18.80
CA GLY A 221 2.97 -37.33 18.24
C GLY A 221 2.08 -37.28 16.99
N ILE A 222 1.96 -36.12 16.35
CA ILE A 222 1.18 -35.91 15.12
C ILE A 222 2.09 -35.38 14.02
N SER A 223 1.63 -35.48 12.78
CA SER A 223 2.36 -34.90 11.66
C SER A 223 2.46 -33.38 11.82
N PRO A 224 3.63 -32.77 11.56
CA PRO A 224 3.78 -31.34 11.52
C PRO A 224 2.97 -30.75 10.35
N PRO A 225 2.68 -29.45 10.37
CA PRO A 225 2.04 -28.80 9.24
C PRO A 225 2.93 -28.87 8.00
N SER A 226 2.31 -28.94 6.81
CA SER A 226 3.01 -28.96 5.52
C SER A 226 3.76 -27.65 5.24
N TRP A 227 4.77 -27.65 4.37
CA TRP A 227 5.52 -26.43 4.04
C TRP A 227 4.70 -25.34 3.31
N GLU A 228 3.64 -25.72 2.58
CA GLU A 228 2.83 -24.82 1.74
C GLU A 228 2.30 -23.55 2.43
#